data_AF-A0A1L3SXS8-F1
#
_entry.id   AF-A0A1L3SXS8-F1
#
_cell.length_a   1.000
_cell.length_b   1.000
_cell.length_c   1.000
_cell.angle_alpha   90.00
_cell.angle_beta   90.00
_cell.angle_gamma   90.00
#
_symmetry.space_group_name_H-M   'P 1'
#
loop_
_entity.id
_entity.type
_entity.pdbx_description
1 polymer ?
#
loop_
_entity_poly.entity_id
_entity_poly.type
_entity_poly.pdbx_seq_one_letter_code
_entity_poly.pdbx_strand_id
1 'polypeptide(L)'
;MRYHTTKVSRNEKTGPMPVVTSSADTCPDSCPLKAKGCYALTGPLKLHWDKVTSGERGTDLDEALKPIRKLNRGALWRWGQAGDLPGKGDVIDHEAMRKIATVNRGKRAIVFTHKPPTPENLAILREVSEKGLNVNLSADNLEEADELADLGLPVVTVLSSEHGRKSAEPLGPFRERLRLLPRRTPKGRKIAVCPAIYADISCTECGVCADGDRKGVIIGFPAHGALKRHVDNVWCSGNP
;
A
#
# COMPACT_ATOMS: atom_id res chain seq x y z
N MET A 1 -9.45 -5.26 17.06
CA MET A 1 -9.33 -4.48 15.82
C MET A 1 -10.26 -3.26 15.80
N ARG A 2 -9.72 -2.09 15.46
CA ARG A 2 -10.43 -0.82 15.29
C ARG A 2 -10.11 -0.22 13.94
N TYR A 3 -11.06 0.49 13.37
CA TYR A 3 -10.96 1.11 12.06
C TYR A 3 -11.42 2.56 12.15
N HIS A 4 -10.67 3.48 11.55
CA HIS A 4 -11.05 4.89 11.51
C HIS A 4 -11.04 5.41 10.08
N THR A 5 -12.16 5.94 9.63
CA THR A 5 -12.30 6.53 8.30
C THR A 5 -12.21 8.04 8.39
N THR A 6 -11.12 8.59 7.85
CA THR A 6 -11.01 10.03 7.60
C THR A 6 -11.70 10.31 6.27
N LYS A 7 -12.85 11.00 6.31
CA LYS A 7 -13.71 11.23 5.12
C LYS A 7 -13.01 12.02 4.02
N VAL A 8 -12.17 12.99 4.40
CA VAL A 8 -11.36 13.81 3.48
C VAL A 8 -9.97 13.92 4.07
N SER A 9 -9.02 13.21 3.47
CA SER A 9 -7.62 13.26 3.88
C SER A 9 -6.99 14.62 3.59
N ARG A 10 -6.13 15.07 4.50
CA ARG A 10 -5.23 16.23 4.32
C ARG A 10 -3.79 15.81 4.05
N ASN A 11 -3.55 14.51 3.85
CA ASN A 11 -2.23 13.99 3.52
C ASN A 11 -1.93 14.30 2.04
N GLU A 12 -0.88 15.08 1.79
CA GLU A 12 -0.45 15.50 0.44
C GLU A 12 -0.29 14.30 -0.51
N LYS A 13 0.32 13.20 -0.04
CA LYS A 13 0.53 11.99 -0.85
C LYS A 13 -0.77 11.37 -1.32
N THR A 14 -1.79 11.31 -0.46
CA THR A 14 -3.09 10.77 -0.86
C THR A 14 -3.90 11.78 -1.65
N GLY A 15 -3.78 13.07 -1.32
CA GLY A 15 -4.72 14.10 -1.71
C GLY A 15 -6.10 13.92 -1.03
N PRO A 16 -7.10 14.74 -1.40
CA PRO A 16 -8.41 14.76 -0.76
C PRO A 16 -9.27 13.56 -1.18
N MET A 17 -9.07 12.42 -0.51
CA MET A 17 -9.95 11.25 -0.61
C MET A 17 -10.31 10.69 0.77
N PRO A 18 -11.35 9.84 0.86
CA PRO A 18 -11.57 8.99 2.02
C PRO A 18 -10.40 8.02 2.21
N VAL A 19 -9.88 7.95 3.43
CA VAL A 19 -8.82 7.00 3.82
C VAL A 19 -9.21 6.26 5.09
N VAL A 20 -8.92 4.97 5.14
CA VAL A 20 -9.12 4.14 6.33
C VAL A 20 -7.78 3.91 7.03
N THR A 21 -7.76 4.00 8.35
CA THR A 21 -6.67 3.54 9.22
C THR A 21 -7.16 2.32 9.99
N SER A 22 -6.43 1.21 9.94
CA SER A 22 -6.69 0.05 10.79
C SER A 22 -5.68 -0.03 11.94
N SER A 23 -6.09 -0.60 13.07
CA SER A 23 -5.24 -0.79 14.24
C SER A 23 -4.05 -1.73 13.97
N ALA A 24 -2.95 -1.57 14.71
CA ALA A 24 -1.70 -2.27 14.44
C ALA A 24 -1.75 -3.80 14.55
N ASP A 25 -2.77 -4.37 15.21
CA ASP A 25 -3.04 -5.81 15.26
C ASP A 25 -3.40 -6.41 13.89
N THR A 26 -3.75 -5.58 12.90
CA THR A 26 -3.86 -6.01 11.50
C THR A 26 -2.53 -6.38 10.86
N CYS A 27 -1.43 -5.78 11.31
CA CYS A 27 -0.16 -5.90 10.62
C CYS A 27 0.41 -7.33 10.77
N PRO A 28 0.83 -7.95 9.67
CA PRO A 28 1.41 -9.30 9.69
C PRO A 28 2.72 -9.35 10.47
N ASP A 29 2.94 -10.45 11.18
CA ASP A 29 4.18 -10.68 11.94
C ASP A 29 5.35 -10.95 11.00
N SER A 30 5.06 -11.49 9.81
CA SER A 30 6.01 -11.69 8.72
C SER A 30 6.53 -10.41 8.05
N CYS A 31 5.90 -9.25 8.26
CA CYS A 31 6.37 -8.00 7.63
C CYS A 31 7.69 -7.53 8.25
N PRO A 32 8.80 -7.47 7.49
CA PRO A 32 10.11 -7.08 8.02
C PRO A 32 10.14 -5.61 8.43
N LEU A 33 9.23 -4.79 7.91
CA LEU A 33 9.11 -3.37 8.23
C LEU A 33 8.29 -3.10 9.51
N LYS A 34 7.60 -4.10 10.07
CA LYS A 34 6.64 -3.95 11.18
C LYS A 34 7.27 -3.33 12.42
N ALA A 35 8.42 -3.83 12.84
CA ALA A 35 9.11 -3.34 14.03
C ALA A 35 9.91 -2.07 13.74
N LYS A 36 10.55 -1.99 12.58
CA LYS A 36 11.41 -0.88 12.14
C LYS A 36 11.33 -0.77 10.63
N GLY A 37 11.11 0.44 10.11
CA GLY A 37 11.05 0.69 8.66
C GLY A 37 9.66 1.13 8.17
N CYS A 38 8.58 0.73 8.85
CA CYS A 38 7.23 1.14 8.48
C CYS A 38 7.05 2.65 8.62
N TYR A 39 6.61 3.32 7.54
CA TYR A 39 6.41 4.77 7.52
C TYR A 39 5.37 5.25 8.56
N ALA A 40 4.41 4.39 8.92
CA ALA A 40 3.39 4.69 9.93
C ALA A 40 3.96 4.81 11.35
N LEU A 41 5.22 4.45 11.57
CA LEU A 41 5.94 4.62 12.84
C LEU A 41 6.47 6.05 13.04
N THR A 42 6.14 7.00 12.16
CA THR A 42 6.70 8.36 12.21
C THR A 42 5.65 9.46 12.07
N GLY A 43 5.98 10.64 12.60
CA GLY A 43 5.25 11.88 12.37
C GLY A 43 3.80 11.89 12.89
N PRO A 44 2.94 12.78 12.35
CA PRO A 44 1.55 12.89 12.75
C PRO A 44 0.72 11.63 12.51
N LEU A 45 1.10 10.83 11.51
CA LEU A 45 0.46 9.56 11.21
C LEU A 45 0.61 8.57 12.37
N LYS A 46 1.80 8.48 12.97
CA LYS A 46 2.01 7.64 14.16
C LYS A 46 1.07 8.01 15.30
N LEU A 47 0.97 9.30 15.64
CA LEU A 47 0.08 9.77 16.71
C LEU A 47 -1.38 9.38 16.42
N HIS A 48 -1.82 9.52 15.17
CA HIS A 48 -3.15 9.07 14.78
C HIS A 48 -3.31 7.55 14.88
N TRP A 49 -2.32 6.79 14.42
CA TRP A 49 -2.35 5.34 14.38
C TRP A 49 -2.30 4.71 15.77
N ASP A 50 -1.53 5.30 16.69
CA ASP A 50 -1.48 4.91 18.11
C ASP A 50 -2.87 5.03 18.74
N LYS A 51 -3.60 6.13 18.48
CA LYS A 51 -4.98 6.31 18.97
C LYS A 51 -5.97 5.30 18.39
N VAL A 52 -5.79 4.91 17.12
CA VAL A 52 -6.63 3.85 16.53
C VAL A 52 -6.30 2.50 17.16
N THR A 53 -5.02 2.24 17.39
CA THR A 53 -4.53 0.99 17.97
C THR A 53 -4.93 0.83 19.43
N SER A 54 -4.86 1.89 20.23
CA SER A 54 -5.31 1.88 21.63
C SER A 54 -6.83 1.85 21.79
N GLY A 55 -7.57 2.14 20.71
CA GLY A 55 -9.03 2.24 20.72
C GLY A 55 -9.57 3.57 21.23
N GLU A 56 -8.73 4.57 21.49
CA GLU A 56 -9.15 5.96 21.74
C GLU A 56 -9.88 6.55 20.52
N ARG A 57 -9.55 6.07 19.32
CA ARG A 57 -10.17 6.48 18.06
C ARG A 57 -10.57 5.25 17.23
N GLY A 58 -11.62 5.43 16.43
CA GLY A 58 -12.09 4.43 15.49
C GLY A 58 -13.24 3.60 16.04
N THR A 59 -13.83 2.82 15.16
CA THR A 59 -15.05 2.04 15.37
C THR A 59 -14.80 0.59 14.95
N ASP A 60 -15.84 -0.23 14.96
CA ASP A 60 -15.82 -1.47 14.19
C ASP A 60 -15.78 -1.20 12.67
N LEU A 61 -15.61 -2.28 11.92
CA LEU A 61 -15.51 -2.26 10.46
C LEU A 61 -16.79 -1.71 9.80
N ASP A 62 -17.95 -2.12 10.28
CA ASP A 62 -19.23 -1.78 9.63
C ASP A 62 -19.53 -0.28 9.76
N GLU A 63 -19.25 0.31 10.92
CA GLU A 63 -19.30 1.76 11.13
C GLU A 63 -18.27 2.50 10.28
N ALA A 64 -17.02 2.01 10.22
CA ALA A 64 -15.96 2.63 9.45
C ALA A 64 -16.26 2.62 7.94
N LEU A 65 -17.00 1.63 7.44
CA LEU A 65 -17.40 1.54 6.04
C LEU A 65 -18.61 2.41 5.66
N LYS A 66 -19.36 2.98 6.62
CA LYS A 66 -20.54 3.83 6.32
C LYS A 66 -20.22 5.01 5.38
N PRO A 67 -19.13 5.77 5.54
CA PRO A 67 -18.78 6.84 4.59
C PRO A 67 -18.47 6.30 3.19
N ILE A 68 -17.83 5.13 3.10
CA ILE A 68 -17.45 4.51 1.83
C ILE A 68 -18.69 4.08 1.03
N ARG A 69 -19.70 3.53 1.72
CA ARG A 69 -21.00 3.17 1.09
C ARG A 69 -21.66 4.35 0.37
N LYS A 70 -21.45 5.58 0.87
CA LYS A 70 -22.05 6.82 0.34
C LYS A 70 -21.29 7.46 -0.82
N LEU A 71 -20.13 6.91 -1.20
CA LEU A 71 -19.35 7.48 -2.29
C LEU A 71 -20.03 7.23 -3.64
N ASN A 72 -19.89 8.19 -4.55
CA ASN A 72 -20.37 8.07 -5.92
C ASN A 72 -19.66 6.94 -6.66
N ARG A 73 -20.29 6.44 -7.73
CA ARG A 73 -19.64 5.49 -8.65
C ARG A 73 -18.37 6.12 -9.23
N GLY A 74 -17.32 5.31 -9.38
CA GLY A 74 -16.00 5.74 -9.85
C GLY A 74 -15.16 6.46 -8.81
N ALA A 75 -15.71 6.81 -7.64
CA ALA A 75 -14.95 7.49 -6.59
C ALA A 75 -13.75 6.66 -6.15
N LEU A 76 -12.62 7.35 -5.99
CA LEU A 76 -11.38 6.79 -5.50
C LEU A 76 -11.30 6.95 -3.98
N TRP A 77 -10.86 5.91 -3.30
CA TRP A 77 -10.62 5.91 -1.86
C TRP A 77 -9.46 4.97 -1.54
N ARG A 78 -8.91 5.05 -0.33
CA ARG A 78 -7.77 4.23 0.07
C ARG A 78 -8.05 3.43 1.33
N TRP A 79 -7.89 2.12 1.20
CA TRP A 79 -7.77 1.22 2.34
C TRP A 79 -6.35 1.33 2.90
N GLY A 80 -6.21 1.77 4.14
CA GLY A 80 -4.93 1.78 4.85
C GLY A 80 -4.02 2.96 4.49
N GLN A 81 -4.08 4.03 5.29
CA GLN A 81 -2.93 4.91 5.49
C GLN A 81 -1.99 4.41 6.61
N ALA A 82 -2.46 3.49 7.45
CA ALA A 82 -1.68 2.70 8.39
C ALA A 82 -2.50 1.47 8.79
N GLY A 83 -1.81 0.43 9.27
CA GLY A 83 -2.35 -0.92 9.41
C GLY A 83 -2.41 -1.67 8.07
N ASP A 84 -2.83 -2.92 8.13
CA ASP A 84 -2.99 -3.84 6.99
C ASP A 84 -4.48 -4.25 6.83
N LEU A 85 -4.75 -5.25 5.99
CA LEU A 85 -6.08 -5.85 5.81
C LEU A 85 -6.65 -6.38 7.14
N PRO A 86 -7.99 -6.47 7.26
CA PRO A 86 -8.63 -7.15 8.36
C PRO A 86 -8.09 -8.57 8.60
N GLY A 87 -8.18 -9.04 9.85
CA GLY A 87 -7.51 -10.25 10.33
C GLY A 87 -6.35 -9.94 11.27
N LYS A 88 -5.79 -10.97 11.90
CA LYS A 88 -4.75 -10.82 12.94
C LYS A 88 -3.45 -11.46 12.48
N GLY A 89 -2.33 -10.74 12.63
CA GLY A 89 -1.01 -11.23 12.22
C GLY A 89 -1.02 -11.59 10.74
N ASP A 90 -0.56 -12.79 10.40
CA ASP A 90 -0.41 -13.25 9.02
C ASP A 90 -1.72 -13.66 8.34
N VAL A 91 -2.84 -13.69 9.06
CA VAL A 91 -4.13 -14.17 8.55
C VAL A 91 -5.02 -13.02 8.07
N ILE A 92 -5.67 -13.19 6.91
CA ILE A 92 -6.73 -12.30 6.41
C ILE A 92 -8.10 -12.77 6.93
N ASP A 93 -8.90 -11.84 7.43
CA ASP A 93 -10.31 -12.09 7.76
C ASP A 93 -11.18 -12.08 6.48
N HIS A 94 -11.69 -13.26 6.12
CA HIS A 94 -12.47 -13.49 4.91
C HIS A 94 -13.78 -12.69 4.87
N GLU A 95 -14.55 -12.69 5.97
CA GLU A 95 -15.85 -12.03 6.02
C GLU A 95 -15.67 -10.51 5.93
N ALA A 96 -14.69 -9.98 6.65
CA ALA A 96 -14.34 -8.57 6.60
C ALA A 96 -13.94 -8.14 5.18
N MET A 97 -13.13 -8.93 4.48
CA MET A 97 -12.75 -8.65 3.09
C MET A 97 -13.96 -8.68 2.14
N ARG A 98 -14.93 -9.59 2.34
CA ARG A 98 -16.20 -9.59 1.59
C ARG A 98 -17.02 -8.32 1.83
N LYS A 99 -17.08 -7.82 3.07
CA LYS A 99 -17.74 -6.54 3.40
C LYS A 99 -17.08 -5.37 2.67
N ILE A 100 -15.75 -5.32 2.66
CA ILE A 100 -14.97 -4.28 1.96
C ILE A 100 -15.23 -4.34 0.45
N ALA A 101 -15.18 -5.53 -0.16
CA ALA A 101 -15.45 -5.70 -1.58
C ALA A 101 -16.87 -5.27 -1.95
N THR A 102 -17.85 -5.58 -1.08
CA THR A 102 -19.25 -5.19 -1.27
C THR A 102 -19.41 -3.67 -1.32
N VAL A 103 -18.83 -2.93 -0.36
CA VAL A 103 -18.94 -1.47 -0.36
C VAL A 103 -18.13 -0.81 -1.47
N ASN A 104 -17.04 -1.45 -1.90
CA ASN A 104 -16.21 -1.01 -3.03
C ASN A 104 -16.90 -1.19 -4.39
N ARG A 105 -18.00 -1.94 -4.50
CA ARG A 105 -18.66 -2.17 -5.78
C ARG A 105 -18.94 -0.84 -6.51
N GLY A 106 -18.45 -0.76 -7.75
CA GLY A 106 -18.56 0.42 -8.61
C GLY A 106 -17.69 1.61 -8.19
N LYS A 107 -16.74 1.42 -7.27
CA LYS A 107 -15.75 2.41 -6.80
C LYS A 107 -14.35 1.87 -7.07
N ARG A 108 -13.34 2.68 -6.77
CA ARG A 108 -11.93 2.33 -6.94
C ARG A 108 -11.24 2.42 -5.59
N ALA A 109 -10.76 1.30 -5.06
CA ALA A 109 -10.02 1.26 -3.81
C ALA A 109 -8.53 1.06 -4.10
N ILE A 110 -7.68 1.93 -3.53
CA ILE A 110 -6.25 1.64 -3.41
C ILE A 110 -6.06 0.78 -2.15
N VAL A 111 -5.55 -0.44 -2.33
CA VAL A 111 -5.35 -1.39 -1.23
C VAL A 111 -3.99 -2.07 -1.38
N PHE A 112 -3.25 -2.16 -0.27
CA PHE A 112 -1.97 -2.87 -0.19
C PHE A 112 -2.01 -3.87 0.97
N THR A 113 -1.20 -4.92 0.88
CA THR A 113 -0.99 -5.84 2.00
C THR A 113 0.44 -6.35 2.01
N HIS A 114 1.01 -6.55 3.20
CA HIS A 114 2.20 -7.39 3.42
C HIS A 114 1.82 -8.76 4.02
N LYS A 115 0.53 -9.09 4.14
CA LYS A 115 0.14 -10.41 4.65
C LYS A 115 0.64 -11.48 3.67
N PRO A 116 1.22 -12.57 4.18
CA PRO A 116 1.89 -13.54 3.32
C PRO A 116 0.88 -14.20 2.39
N PRO A 117 1.27 -14.53 1.15
CA PRO A 117 0.39 -15.14 0.16
C PRO A 117 0.20 -16.64 0.43
N THR A 118 -0.27 -17.01 1.62
CA THR A 118 -0.66 -18.40 1.93
C THR A 118 -1.83 -18.82 1.02
N PRO A 119 -2.05 -20.13 0.80
CA PRO A 119 -3.18 -20.60 0.00
C PRO A 119 -4.53 -20.01 0.42
N GLU A 120 -4.78 -19.88 1.72
CA GLU A 120 -6.01 -19.33 2.30
C GLU A 120 -6.13 -17.83 2.01
N ASN A 121 -5.06 -17.08 2.26
CA ASN A 121 -5.02 -15.65 1.98
C ASN A 121 -5.21 -15.37 0.47
N LEU A 122 -4.54 -16.14 -0.39
CA LEU A 122 -4.68 -16.01 -1.84
C LEU A 122 -6.09 -16.31 -2.32
N ALA A 123 -6.77 -17.31 -1.75
CA ALA A 123 -8.17 -17.59 -2.08
C ALA A 123 -9.06 -16.39 -1.78
N ILE A 124 -8.88 -15.74 -0.62
CA ILE A 124 -9.63 -14.53 -0.24
C ILE A 124 -9.33 -13.37 -1.20
N LEU A 125 -8.04 -13.12 -1.48
CA LEU A 125 -7.62 -12.03 -2.36
C LEU A 125 -8.15 -12.19 -3.79
N ARG A 126 -8.16 -13.41 -4.32
CA ARG A 126 -8.74 -13.72 -5.64
C ARG A 126 -10.24 -13.51 -5.65
N GLU A 127 -10.95 -13.99 -4.62
CA GLU A 127 -12.41 -13.81 -4.53
C GLU A 127 -12.82 -12.34 -4.52
N VAL A 128 -12.11 -11.48 -3.77
CA VAL A 128 -12.46 -10.05 -3.73
C VAL A 128 -12.03 -9.31 -5.00
N SER A 129 -10.96 -9.75 -5.66
CA SER A 129 -10.53 -9.24 -6.96
C SER A 129 -11.61 -9.45 -8.03
N GLU A 130 -12.22 -10.64 -8.09
CA GLU A 130 -13.36 -10.94 -8.97
C GLU A 130 -14.58 -10.04 -8.71
N LYS A 131 -14.71 -9.51 -7.49
CA LYS A 131 -15.75 -8.55 -7.11
C LYS A 131 -15.36 -7.08 -7.37
N GLY A 132 -14.19 -6.84 -7.97
CA GLY A 132 -13.67 -5.52 -8.31
C GLY A 132 -12.87 -4.82 -7.21
N LEU A 133 -12.44 -5.55 -6.16
CA LEU A 133 -11.52 -5.05 -5.13
C LEU A 133 -10.12 -5.62 -5.36
N ASN A 134 -9.30 -4.88 -6.11
CA ASN A 134 -7.91 -5.27 -6.34
C ASN A 134 -7.05 -4.95 -5.11
N VAL A 135 -6.29 -5.94 -4.65
CA VAL A 135 -5.34 -5.80 -3.55
C VAL A 135 -3.93 -5.99 -4.09
N ASN A 136 -3.07 -5.01 -3.85
CA ASN A 136 -1.68 -5.09 -4.25
C ASN A 136 -0.88 -5.85 -3.19
N LEU A 137 -0.17 -6.90 -3.62
CA LEU A 137 0.85 -7.54 -2.80
C LEU A 137 2.07 -6.63 -2.71
N SER A 138 2.61 -6.46 -1.50
CA SER A 138 3.74 -5.56 -1.25
C SER A 138 5.01 -6.38 -1.07
N ALA A 139 5.95 -6.22 -1.99
CA ALA A 139 7.27 -6.80 -1.93
C ALA A 139 8.27 -5.84 -1.28
N ASP A 140 9.28 -6.41 -0.64
CA ASP A 140 10.36 -5.71 0.02
C ASP A 140 11.65 -5.63 -0.82
N ASN A 141 11.71 -6.34 -1.95
CA ASN A 141 12.78 -6.27 -2.97
C ASN A 141 12.25 -6.61 -4.40
N LEU A 142 13.13 -6.64 -5.42
CA LEU A 142 12.71 -6.94 -6.81
C LEU A 142 12.52 -8.43 -7.05
N GLU A 143 13.27 -9.27 -6.36
CA GLU A 143 13.24 -10.73 -6.44
C GLU A 143 11.89 -11.25 -5.89
N GLU A 144 11.52 -10.81 -4.70
CA GLU A 144 10.21 -11.08 -4.11
C GLU A 144 9.09 -10.48 -4.97
N ALA A 145 9.29 -9.31 -5.57
CA ALA A 145 8.29 -8.74 -6.47
C ALA A 145 8.04 -9.64 -7.70
N ASP A 146 9.08 -10.34 -8.18
CA ASP A 146 8.94 -11.33 -9.24
C ASP A 146 8.20 -12.58 -8.79
N GLU A 147 8.46 -13.07 -7.57
CA GLU A 147 7.77 -14.21 -6.97
C GLU A 147 6.27 -13.90 -6.74
N LEU A 148 5.96 -12.75 -6.16
CA LEU A 148 4.58 -12.31 -5.94
C LEU A 148 3.86 -12.08 -7.27
N ALA A 149 4.56 -11.61 -8.32
CA ALA A 149 3.97 -11.39 -9.62
C ALA A 149 3.64 -12.71 -10.34
N ASP A 150 4.31 -13.82 -10.03
CA ASP A 150 3.96 -15.15 -10.54
C ASP A 150 2.58 -15.63 -10.01
N LEU A 151 2.07 -15.03 -8.93
CA LEU A 151 0.78 -15.39 -8.32
C LEU A 151 -0.44 -14.82 -9.06
N GLY A 152 -0.21 -13.96 -10.06
CA GLY A 152 -1.25 -13.36 -10.91
C GLY A 152 -2.04 -12.22 -10.25
N LEU A 153 -1.56 -11.68 -9.14
CA LEU A 153 -2.15 -10.52 -8.45
C LEU A 153 -1.30 -9.27 -8.72
N PRO A 154 -1.88 -8.05 -8.64
CA PRO A 154 -1.10 -6.83 -8.81
C PRO A 154 -0.05 -6.72 -7.71
N VAL A 155 1.17 -6.33 -8.09
CA VAL A 155 2.31 -6.20 -7.17
C VAL A 155 2.79 -4.76 -7.12
N VAL A 156 3.17 -4.35 -5.92
CA VAL A 156 4.03 -3.20 -5.69
C VAL A 156 5.27 -3.64 -4.94
N THR A 157 6.34 -2.85 -5.06
CA THR A 157 7.58 -3.13 -4.36
C THR A 157 8.12 -1.83 -3.77
N VAL A 158 8.77 -1.89 -2.62
CA VAL A 158 9.65 -0.78 -2.20
C VAL A 158 10.79 -0.66 -3.21
N LEU A 159 11.60 0.38 -3.17
CA LEU A 159 12.84 0.47 -3.94
C LEU A 159 13.87 1.11 -3.04
N SER A 160 15.16 0.84 -3.27
CA SER A 160 16.24 1.57 -2.59
C SER A 160 16.00 3.09 -2.65
N SER A 161 16.35 3.80 -1.58
CA SER A 161 16.23 5.25 -1.47
C SER A 161 17.06 6.00 -2.52
N GLU A 162 18.04 5.33 -3.13
CA GLU A 162 18.75 5.82 -4.32
C GLU A 162 17.86 5.94 -5.57
N HIS A 163 16.66 5.38 -5.55
CA HIS A 163 15.65 5.59 -6.59
C HIS A 163 14.76 6.82 -6.31
N GLY A 164 14.89 7.42 -5.13
CA GLY A 164 14.12 8.57 -4.69
C GLY A 164 14.75 9.90 -5.09
N ARG A 165 13.92 10.94 -5.19
CA ARG A 165 14.40 12.32 -5.28
C ARG A 165 15.00 12.73 -3.94
N LYS A 166 16.21 13.28 -3.94
CA LYS A 166 16.84 13.78 -2.72
C LYS A 166 16.14 15.09 -2.30
N SER A 167 16.18 15.40 -1.00
CA SER A 167 15.62 16.65 -0.49
C SER A 167 16.25 17.84 -1.21
N ALA A 168 15.42 18.78 -1.67
CA ALA A 168 15.82 19.95 -2.46
C ALA A 168 16.56 19.67 -3.79
N GLU A 169 16.60 18.42 -4.27
CA GLU A 169 17.24 18.10 -5.56
C GLU A 169 16.43 18.67 -6.72
N PRO A 170 17.02 19.38 -7.70
CA PRO A 170 16.28 19.81 -8.88
C PRO A 170 15.79 18.64 -9.73
N LEU A 171 14.69 18.80 -10.46
CA LEU A 171 14.09 17.72 -11.26
C LEU A 171 15.00 17.20 -12.38
N GLY A 172 15.84 18.06 -12.97
CA GLY A 172 16.77 17.66 -14.04
C GLY A 172 17.75 16.57 -13.60
N PRO A 173 18.61 16.82 -12.59
CA PRO A 173 19.51 15.81 -12.02
C PRO A 173 18.80 14.53 -11.56
N PHE A 174 17.63 14.67 -10.93
CA PHE A 174 16.84 13.51 -10.52
C PHE A 174 16.40 12.66 -11.73
N ARG A 175 15.86 13.30 -12.79
CA ARG A 175 15.43 12.61 -14.01
C ARG A 175 16.59 11.92 -14.72
N GLU A 176 17.78 12.50 -14.69
CA GLU A 176 18.97 11.88 -15.27
C GLU A 176 19.35 10.61 -14.50
N ARG A 177 19.40 10.67 -13.17
CA ARG A 177 19.63 9.47 -12.34
C ARG A 177 18.54 8.42 -12.56
N LEU A 178 17.27 8.81 -12.67
CA LEU A 178 16.16 7.90 -12.94
C LEU A 178 16.29 7.14 -14.27
N ARG A 179 17.03 7.67 -15.25
CA ARG A 179 17.31 6.94 -16.51
C ARG A 179 18.26 5.76 -16.31
N LEU A 180 19.13 5.82 -15.31
CA LEU A 180 20.18 4.83 -15.04
C LEU A 180 19.70 3.69 -14.11
N LEU A 181 18.58 3.89 -13.42
CA LEU A 181 18.06 2.90 -12.47
C LEU A 181 17.37 1.73 -13.19
N PRO A 182 17.41 0.51 -12.61
CA PRO A 182 16.70 -0.64 -13.15
C PRO A 182 15.24 -0.35 -13.42
N ARG A 183 14.83 -0.45 -14.69
CA ARG A 183 13.42 -0.35 -15.11
C ARG A 183 12.75 -1.72 -15.20
N ARG A 184 13.48 -2.77 -14.86
CA ARG A 184 13.04 -4.13 -14.88
C ARG A 184 13.50 -4.88 -13.64
N THR A 185 12.69 -5.84 -13.21
CA THR A 185 13.06 -6.84 -12.22
C THR A 185 14.04 -7.86 -12.83
N PRO A 186 14.66 -8.75 -12.03
CA PRO A 186 15.48 -9.85 -12.53
C PRO A 186 14.80 -10.74 -13.58
N LYS A 187 13.50 -11.07 -13.42
CA LYS A 187 12.71 -11.79 -14.45
C LYS A 187 12.22 -10.88 -15.58
N GLY A 188 12.71 -9.66 -15.68
CA GLY A 188 12.46 -8.74 -16.78
C GLY A 188 11.11 -8.01 -16.73
N ARG A 189 10.36 -8.05 -15.63
CA ARG A 189 9.06 -7.35 -15.51
C ARG A 189 9.27 -5.86 -15.44
N LYS A 190 8.40 -5.08 -16.09
CA LYS A 190 8.52 -3.61 -16.10
C LYS A 190 8.23 -3.03 -14.72
N ILE A 191 9.07 -2.09 -14.31
CA ILE A 191 8.89 -1.30 -13.09
C ILE A 191 8.47 0.12 -13.49
N ALA A 192 7.35 0.58 -12.92
CA ALA A 192 6.94 1.98 -12.99
C ALA A 192 7.09 2.63 -11.61
N VAL A 193 7.92 3.66 -11.51
CA VAL A 193 8.14 4.38 -10.25
C VAL A 193 6.96 5.29 -9.95
N CYS A 194 6.41 5.19 -8.74
CA CYS A 194 5.29 6.01 -8.30
C CYS A 194 5.60 7.51 -8.49
N PRO A 195 4.77 8.29 -9.19
CA PRO A 195 5.10 9.66 -9.52
C PRO A 195 5.04 10.61 -8.32
N ALA A 196 4.35 10.24 -7.23
CA ALA A 196 4.26 11.04 -6.01
C ALA A 196 5.62 11.31 -5.32
N ILE A 197 6.69 10.61 -5.71
CA ILE A 197 8.04 10.83 -5.18
C ILE A 197 8.85 11.85 -5.98
N TYR A 198 8.41 12.23 -7.19
CA TYR A 198 9.16 13.14 -8.07
C TYR A 198 8.33 14.17 -8.81
N ALA A 199 7.01 14.07 -8.77
CA ALA A 199 6.07 15.01 -9.33
C ALA A 199 5.09 15.47 -8.25
N ASP A 200 4.51 16.64 -8.44
CA ASP A 200 3.44 17.15 -7.61
C ASP A 200 2.13 16.47 -8.03
N ILE A 201 1.96 15.21 -7.61
CA ILE A 201 0.79 14.41 -7.93
C ILE A 201 0.41 13.55 -6.72
N SER A 202 -0.86 13.58 -6.41
CA SER A 202 -1.48 12.80 -5.34
C SER A 202 -2.01 11.45 -5.83
N CYS A 203 -2.27 10.53 -4.91
CA CYS A 203 -2.98 9.30 -5.25
C CYS A 203 -4.38 9.57 -5.82
N THR A 204 -5.08 10.65 -5.39
CA THR A 204 -6.38 11.04 -5.94
C THR A 204 -6.35 11.34 -7.43
N GLU A 205 -5.25 11.92 -7.91
CA GLU A 205 -5.07 12.27 -9.32
C GLU A 205 -4.54 11.08 -10.13
N CYS A 206 -3.66 10.27 -9.55
CA CYS A 206 -3.03 9.14 -10.23
C CYS A 206 -3.92 7.89 -10.27
N GLY A 207 -4.40 7.40 -9.13
CA GLY A 207 -5.30 6.25 -9.02
C GLY A 207 -4.79 4.87 -9.48
N VAL A 208 -3.60 4.75 -10.08
CA VAL A 208 -3.14 3.51 -10.75
C VAL A 208 -3.11 2.27 -9.85
N CYS A 209 -2.86 2.45 -8.55
CA CYS A 209 -2.83 1.34 -7.60
C CYS A 209 -4.22 0.77 -7.26
N ALA A 210 -5.32 1.42 -7.69
CA ALA A 210 -6.66 0.84 -7.60
C ALA A 210 -6.99 -0.11 -8.78
N ASP A 211 -6.18 -0.04 -9.85
CA ASP A 211 -6.36 -0.85 -11.04
C ASP A 211 -5.52 -2.13 -10.93
N GLY A 212 -6.18 -3.28 -11.04
CA GLY A 212 -5.56 -4.60 -10.94
C GLY A 212 -4.91 -5.07 -12.24
N ASP A 213 -5.48 -4.70 -13.39
CA ASP A 213 -4.89 -4.98 -14.70
C ASP A 213 -3.90 -3.88 -15.09
N ARG A 214 -2.62 -4.12 -14.80
CA ARG A 214 -1.51 -3.27 -15.21
C ARG A 214 -0.60 -3.96 -16.23
N LYS A 215 -1.09 -4.97 -16.96
CA LYS A 215 -0.28 -5.75 -17.91
C LYS A 215 1.07 -6.24 -17.32
N GLY A 216 1.05 -6.66 -16.05
CA GLY A 216 2.23 -7.13 -15.33
C GLY A 216 3.22 -6.04 -14.90
N VAL A 217 2.88 -4.75 -15.00
CA VAL A 217 3.72 -3.65 -14.50
C VAL A 217 3.67 -3.60 -12.97
N ILE A 218 4.85 -3.65 -12.37
CA ILE A 218 5.07 -3.51 -10.93
C ILE A 218 5.24 -2.03 -10.60
N ILE A 219 4.53 -1.54 -9.58
CA ILE A 219 4.71 -0.16 -9.11
C ILE A 219 5.78 -0.12 -8.04
N GLY A 220 6.85 0.64 -8.29
CA GLY A 220 7.97 0.80 -7.36
C GLY A 220 7.84 2.04 -6.49
N PHE A 221 8.16 1.90 -5.20
CA PHE A 221 8.13 2.96 -4.21
C PHE A 221 9.50 3.20 -3.58
N PRO A 222 10.29 4.17 -4.08
CA PRO A 222 11.56 4.52 -3.45
C PRO A 222 11.42 4.88 -1.98
N ALA A 223 12.28 4.28 -1.16
CA ALA A 223 12.34 4.52 0.26
C ALA A 223 12.65 6.01 0.54
N HIS A 224 11.88 6.59 1.47
CA HIS A 224 11.98 8.00 1.84
C HIS A 224 11.68 8.20 3.32
N GLY A 225 11.91 9.42 3.81
CA GLY A 225 11.69 9.77 5.21
C GLY A 225 12.79 9.26 6.15
N ALA A 226 12.51 9.33 7.45
CA ALA A 226 13.50 9.09 8.51
C ALA A 226 13.99 7.63 8.58
N LEU A 227 13.15 6.68 8.17
CA LEU A 227 13.44 5.24 8.28
C LEU A 227 13.99 4.63 6.99
N LYS A 228 14.28 5.43 5.95
CA LYS A 228 14.70 4.93 4.63
C LYS A 228 15.93 4.02 4.67
N ARG A 229 16.89 4.26 5.57
CA ARG A 229 18.07 3.41 5.73
C ARG A 229 17.72 1.98 6.18
N HIS A 230 16.69 1.84 7.02
CA HIS A 230 16.21 0.51 7.41
C HIS A 230 15.52 -0.19 6.25
N VAL A 231 14.73 0.55 5.46
CA VAL A 231 14.12 0.01 4.24
C VAL A 231 15.21 -0.40 3.24
N ASP A 232 16.26 0.40 3.06
CA ASP A 232 17.40 0.07 2.21
C ASP A 232 18.12 -1.20 2.69
N ASN A 233 18.27 -1.39 4.01
CA ASN A 233 18.85 -2.62 4.55
C ASN A 233 17.96 -3.84 4.28
N VAL A 234 16.63 -3.73 4.45
CA VAL A 234 15.70 -4.81 4.13
C VAL A 234 15.75 -5.12 2.63
N TRP A 235 15.75 -4.08 1.79
CA TRP A 235 15.90 -4.16 0.34
C TRP A 235 17.16 -4.93 -0.07
N CYS A 236 18.32 -4.61 0.52
CA CYS A 236 19.60 -5.24 0.21
C CYS A 236 19.72 -6.66 0.76
N SER A 237 19.08 -6.95 1.91
CA SER A 237 19.08 -8.29 2.54
C SER A 237 18.30 -9.34 1.74
N GLY A 238 17.57 -8.92 0.69
CA GLY A 238 16.92 -9.81 -0.27
C GLY A 238 17.89 -10.54 -1.21
N ASN A 239 19.19 -10.26 -1.13
CA ASN A 239 20.21 -11.13 -1.73
C ASN A 239 20.46 -12.32 -0.80
N PRO A 240 20.13 -13.57 -1.19
CA PRO A 240 20.69 -14.74 -0.52
C PRO A 240 22.22 -14.76 -0.58
#